data_AF-A0A4R2MBS0-F1
#
_entry.id   AF-A0A4R2MBS0-F1
#
_cell.length_a   1.000
_cell.length_b   1.000
_cell.length_c   1.000
_cell.angle_alpha   90.00
_cell.angle_beta   90.00
_cell.angle_gamma   90.00
#
_symmetry.space_group_name_H-M   'P 1'
#
loop_
_entity.id
_entity.type
_entity.pdbx_description
1 polymer ?
#
loop_
_entity_poly.entity_id
_entity_poly.type
_entity_poly.pdbx_seq_one_letter_code
_entity_poly.pdbx_strand_id
1 'polypeptide(L)'
;MPPPAAPAPAEPPKAPAPPPPPATNRPAAAAPTLARHASALTDTATLLPSLGYFAFTPADALKLRLDAPITGLRVQIEDPTGPCLLHLHGITLLKGGRALDVAGKGRARQSSAHRDEARFGPDTLLASKGMHTKSEMRPWWAVEFTEPVDADEVRIFNLRDTWSRRARPLRVFTRAADGNWTLRHDGSSADAALQSLFAVLSICGPIEFRADEPAAQLRQRLLAACAAAIMRGALPLKDLPWQRILPIVDLYGAAPLGDDELTVLAARLMYTHVLDPLMAFTAKLQDRAQVLRLQARMNEISAVHGEGTYVLTRHGVQRSKLLSRTREHVDAMAEVAEVLQREGREPMICYGTLLGAVRDGGFIAHDDDVDMLYRCRGQSRAEVEQEMKAVTKTLTDAGFTVRQVPPYLNLHVFDPRRGGLLVDVFPCWVVDGKAHLHMERMTVRAIDADIVYPPASIELYGRTLPTPARPADFLLARYGEGWTVSNQFFEWPWALSD
;
A
#
# COMPACT_ATOMS: atom_id res chain seq x y z
N MET A 1 65.55 33.26 -43.25
CA MET A 1 64.13 32.87 -43.44
C MET A 1 63.56 32.55 -42.06
N PRO A 2 62.53 33.26 -41.61
CA PRO A 2 61.95 33.08 -40.27
C PRO A 2 61.15 31.76 -40.17
N PRO A 3 61.01 31.20 -38.95
CA PRO A 3 60.29 29.96 -38.71
C PRO A 3 58.76 30.12 -38.90
N PRO A 4 58.04 29.05 -39.29
CA PRO A 4 56.60 29.12 -39.52
C PRO A 4 55.81 29.31 -38.22
N ALA A 5 54.76 30.13 -38.32
CA ALA A 5 53.89 30.55 -37.23
C ALA A 5 53.09 29.38 -36.62
N ALA A 6 52.91 29.43 -35.30
CA ALA A 6 52.10 28.49 -34.53
C ALA A 6 50.59 28.62 -34.86
N PRO A 7 49.82 27.53 -34.84
CA PRO A 7 48.38 27.56 -35.12
C PRO A 7 47.59 28.18 -33.95
N ALA A 8 46.51 28.90 -34.31
CA ALA A 8 45.60 29.58 -33.39
C ALA A 8 44.83 28.60 -32.47
N PRO A 9 44.43 29.02 -31.26
CA PRO A 9 43.71 28.16 -30.31
C PRO A 9 42.28 27.87 -30.80
N ALA A 10 41.87 26.61 -30.65
CA ALA A 10 40.53 26.14 -30.96
C ALA A 10 39.47 26.77 -30.04
N GLU A 11 38.33 27.17 -30.62
CA GLU A 11 37.16 27.65 -29.88
C GLU A 11 36.61 26.57 -28.93
N PRO A 12 36.13 26.94 -27.72
CA PRO A 12 35.50 25.99 -26.82
C PRO A 12 34.15 25.51 -27.39
N PRO A 13 33.76 24.24 -27.14
CA PRO A 13 32.52 23.69 -27.68
C PRO A 13 31.30 24.41 -27.10
N LYS A 14 30.38 24.80 -27.99
CA LYS A 14 29.05 25.33 -27.63
C LYS A 14 28.33 24.36 -26.68
N ALA A 15 27.84 24.89 -25.56
CA ALA A 15 27.00 24.15 -24.63
C ALA A 15 25.75 23.58 -25.34
N PRO A 16 25.34 22.33 -25.05
CA PRO A 16 24.17 21.74 -25.66
C PRO A 16 22.91 22.50 -25.24
N ALA A 17 22.01 22.70 -26.21
CA ALA A 17 20.71 23.33 -25.96
C ALA A 17 19.90 22.52 -24.93
N PRO A 18 19.12 23.19 -24.05
CA PRO A 18 18.29 22.49 -23.08
C PRO A 18 17.27 21.58 -23.81
N PRO A 19 16.95 20.40 -23.25
CA PRO A 19 15.98 19.51 -23.86
C PRO A 19 14.61 20.19 -23.94
N PRO A 20 13.82 19.91 -25.00
CA PRO A 20 12.48 20.46 -25.09
C PRO A 20 11.63 20.00 -23.90
N PRO A 21 10.67 20.82 -23.44
CA PRO A 21 9.75 20.41 -22.38
C PRO A 21 9.02 19.12 -22.78
N PRO A 22 8.72 18.23 -21.83
CA PRO A 22 8.01 16.99 -22.12
C PRO A 22 6.68 17.32 -22.81
N ALA A 23 6.44 16.65 -23.94
CA ALA A 23 5.22 16.80 -24.72
C ALA A 23 4.00 16.58 -23.81
N THR A 24 3.15 17.59 -23.71
CA THR A 24 1.81 17.41 -23.18
C THR A 24 1.07 16.51 -24.17
N ASN A 25 0.91 15.23 -23.83
CA ASN A 25 0.06 14.32 -24.59
C ASN A 25 -1.39 14.79 -24.48
N ARG A 26 -1.77 15.78 -25.28
CA ARG A 26 -3.17 16.01 -25.64
C ARG A 26 -3.47 15.07 -26.81
N PRO A 27 -4.34 14.06 -26.66
CA PRO A 27 -4.84 13.32 -27.81
C PRO A 27 -5.72 14.29 -28.63
N ALA A 28 -5.14 14.89 -29.67
CA ALA A 28 -5.77 15.90 -30.50
C ALA A 28 -7.05 15.39 -31.22
N ALA A 29 -7.23 14.07 -31.32
CA ALA A 29 -8.39 13.44 -31.95
C ALA A 29 -9.60 13.18 -31.02
N ALA A 30 -9.43 13.19 -29.69
CA ALA A 30 -10.50 12.86 -28.74
C ALA A 30 -11.26 14.10 -28.20
N ALA A 31 -10.58 15.25 -28.13
CA ALA A 31 -11.15 16.49 -27.59
C ALA A 31 -12.36 17.06 -28.37
N PRO A 32 -12.40 17.04 -29.72
CA PRO A 32 -13.55 17.58 -30.47
C PRO A 32 -14.78 16.67 -30.44
N THR A 33 -14.60 15.36 -30.24
CA THR A 33 -15.68 14.36 -30.14
C THR A 33 -16.36 14.40 -28.77
N LEU A 34 -15.61 14.51 -27.68
CA LEU A 34 -16.18 14.64 -26.32
C LEU A 34 -17.02 15.92 -26.14
N ALA A 35 -16.61 17.03 -26.74
CA ALA A 35 -17.33 18.31 -26.67
C ALA A 35 -18.71 18.29 -27.36
N ARG A 36 -18.93 17.41 -28.35
CA ARG A 36 -20.21 17.26 -29.06
C ARG A 36 -21.22 16.34 -28.34
N HIS A 37 -20.79 15.60 -27.32
CA HIS A 37 -21.58 14.58 -26.62
C HIS A 37 -21.83 14.96 -25.16
N ALA A 38 -22.17 16.23 -24.93
CA ALA A 38 -22.36 16.81 -23.61
C ALA A 38 -23.41 16.09 -22.75
N SER A 39 -24.42 15.44 -23.35
CA SER A 39 -25.49 14.69 -22.66
C SER A 39 -25.00 13.42 -21.96
N ALA A 40 -23.95 12.75 -22.44
CA ALA A 40 -23.36 11.59 -21.74
C ALA A 40 -22.46 12.03 -20.57
N LEU A 41 -21.99 13.29 -20.59
CA LEU A 41 -21.17 13.91 -19.56
C LEU A 41 -22.00 14.63 -18.47
N THR A 42 -23.33 14.64 -18.57
CA THR A 42 -24.18 15.29 -17.54
C THR A 42 -24.32 14.44 -16.28
N ASP A 43 -24.23 13.11 -16.37
CA ASP A 43 -24.26 12.21 -15.21
C ASP A 43 -22.88 11.63 -14.91
N THR A 44 -21.98 12.52 -14.50
CA THR A 44 -20.62 12.18 -14.07
C THR A 44 -20.61 11.23 -12.87
N ALA A 45 -21.63 11.28 -12.00
CA ALA A 45 -21.70 10.42 -10.82
C ALA A 45 -21.90 8.95 -11.20
N THR A 46 -22.72 8.67 -12.21
CA THR A 46 -22.89 7.31 -12.73
C THR A 46 -21.71 6.88 -13.61
N LEU A 47 -21.18 7.77 -14.45
CA LEU A 47 -20.08 7.45 -15.36
C LEU A 47 -18.75 7.22 -14.63
N LEU A 48 -18.47 8.04 -13.61
CA LEU A 48 -17.24 8.05 -12.81
C LEU A 48 -17.59 8.01 -11.32
N PRO A 49 -18.12 6.88 -10.82
CA PRO A 49 -18.64 6.76 -9.46
C PRO A 49 -17.61 7.00 -8.36
N SER A 50 -16.32 6.96 -8.67
CA SER A 50 -15.22 7.24 -7.73
C SER A 50 -14.45 8.52 -8.06
N LEU A 51 -15.02 9.44 -8.84
CA LEU A 51 -14.38 10.71 -9.18
C LEU A 51 -13.91 11.49 -7.94
N GLY A 52 -12.71 12.06 -8.04
CA GLY A 52 -12.06 12.82 -6.97
C GLY A 52 -11.33 11.97 -5.93
N TYR A 53 -11.36 10.64 -6.06
CA TYR A 53 -10.69 9.76 -5.10
C TYR A 53 -9.16 9.77 -5.21
N PHE A 54 -8.49 9.74 -4.05
CA PHE A 54 -7.05 9.49 -3.91
C PHE A 54 -6.74 8.82 -2.54
N ALA A 55 -5.60 8.13 -2.46
CA ALA A 55 -5.02 7.39 -1.30
C ALA A 55 -5.31 5.87 -1.21
N PHE A 56 -4.53 5.08 -1.97
CA PHE A 56 -4.52 3.62 -1.87
C PHE A 56 -3.34 3.09 -1.06
N THR A 57 -2.17 3.71 -1.21
CA THR A 57 -0.90 3.32 -0.58
C THR A 57 -0.31 4.50 0.20
N PRO A 58 0.72 4.31 1.03
CA PRO A 58 1.37 5.42 1.73
C PRO A 58 2.11 6.35 0.75
N ALA A 59 2.35 5.88 -0.47
CA ALA A 59 2.93 6.65 -1.57
C ALA A 59 1.88 7.44 -2.38
N ASP A 60 0.60 7.13 -2.22
CA ASP A 60 -0.48 7.85 -2.88
C ASP A 60 -0.81 9.14 -2.14
N ALA A 61 -0.68 10.24 -2.87
CA ALA A 61 -1.10 11.57 -2.45
C ALA A 61 -1.75 12.27 -3.63
N LEU A 62 -2.63 13.23 -3.35
CA LEU A 62 -2.96 14.24 -4.33
C LEU A 62 -1.74 15.15 -4.48
N LYS A 63 -1.13 15.14 -5.66
CA LYS A 63 0.06 15.92 -5.99
C LYS A 63 -0.32 17.14 -6.80
N LEU A 64 0.02 18.33 -6.32
CA LEU A 64 -0.24 19.59 -6.99
C LEU A 64 1.08 20.30 -7.25
N ARG A 65 1.36 20.62 -8.51
CA ARG A 65 2.52 21.42 -8.90
C ARG A 65 2.27 22.89 -8.56
N LEU A 66 3.30 23.56 -8.06
CA LEU A 66 3.32 25.00 -7.83
C LEU A 66 4.33 25.63 -8.78
N ASP A 67 3.90 26.69 -9.46
CA ASP A 67 4.76 27.42 -10.42
C ASP A 67 5.32 28.72 -9.82
N ALA A 68 4.93 29.06 -8.59
CA ALA A 68 5.39 30.25 -7.87
C ALA A 68 5.31 30.03 -6.35
N PRO A 69 6.11 30.79 -5.56
CA PRO A 69 6.01 30.77 -4.10
C PRO A 69 4.60 31.10 -3.60
N ILE A 70 4.19 30.47 -2.49
CA ILE A 70 2.87 30.66 -1.90
C ILE A 70 2.97 31.29 -0.51
N THR A 71 2.01 32.12 -0.14
CA THR A 71 1.85 32.69 1.21
C THR A 71 0.78 31.98 2.02
N GLY A 72 0.09 30.99 1.44
CA GLY A 72 -0.92 30.22 2.16
C GLY A 72 -1.46 29.05 1.37
N LEU A 73 -2.06 28.11 2.09
CA LEU A 73 -2.68 26.90 1.56
C LEU A 73 -4.00 26.69 2.28
N ARG A 74 -5.06 26.32 1.53
CA ARG A 74 -6.38 26.01 2.07
C ARG A 74 -6.91 24.75 1.42
N VAL A 75 -7.48 23.88 2.24
CA VAL A 75 -8.24 22.71 1.80
C VAL A 75 -9.64 22.79 2.36
N GLN A 76 -10.64 22.40 1.58
CA GLN A 76 -12.03 22.37 2.03
C GLN A 76 -12.80 21.27 1.31
N ILE A 77 -13.84 20.75 1.94
CA ILE A 77 -14.81 19.87 1.29
C ILE A 77 -16.00 20.73 0.89
N GLU A 78 -16.46 20.58 -0.35
CA GLU A 78 -17.69 21.23 -0.81
C GLU A 78 -18.68 20.17 -1.29
N ASP A 79 -19.60 19.81 -0.40
CA ASP A 79 -20.68 18.88 -0.69
C ASP A 79 -22.00 19.65 -0.76
N PRO A 80 -22.66 19.72 -1.93
CA PRO A 80 -23.93 20.41 -2.06
C PRO A 80 -25.09 19.65 -1.38
N THR A 81 -24.91 18.38 -1.03
CA THR A 81 -25.99 17.51 -0.51
C THR A 81 -26.22 17.67 0.99
N GLY A 82 -25.30 18.29 1.72
CA GLY A 82 -25.48 18.57 3.15
C GLY A 82 -24.18 18.67 3.94
N PRO A 83 -24.26 18.58 5.29
CA PRO A 83 -23.10 18.59 6.16
C PRO A 83 -22.13 17.46 5.83
N CYS A 84 -20.84 17.78 5.84
CA CYS A 84 -19.76 16.84 5.54
C CYS A 84 -18.58 17.03 6.49
N LEU A 85 -17.51 16.26 6.28
CA LEU A 85 -16.34 16.18 7.15
C LEU A 85 -15.08 16.39 6.31
N LEU A 86 -14.17 17.25 6.77
CA LEU A 86 -12.79 17.24 6.28
C LEU A 86 -11.98 16.33 7.20
N HIS A 87 -11.47 15.23 6.64
CA HIS A 87 -10.66 14.25 7.36
C HIS A 87 -9.49 13.82 6.47
N LEU A 88 -8.28 14.24 6.85
CA LEU A 88 -7.05 14.01 6.09
C LEU A 88 -5.94 13.53 7.02
N HIS A 89 -4.95 12.84 6.46
CA HIS A 89 -3.81 12.31 7.20
C HIS A 89 -2.67 13.33 7.32
N GLY A 90 -2.38 14.08 6.26
CA GLY A 90 -1.22 14.98 6.25
C GLY A 90 -1.15 15.87 5.02
N ILE A 91 -0.38 16.95 5.12
CA ILE A 91 0.06 17.76 4.00
C ILE A 91 1.57 17.95 4.09
N THR A 92 2.25 17.83 2.96
CA THR A 92 3.69 18.11 2.84
C THR A 92 3.94 19.06 1.67
N LEU A 93 4.76 20.08 1.90
CA LEU A 93 5.29 20.93 0.85
C LEU A 93 6.70 20.47 0.48
N LEU A 94 7.01 20.43 -0.81
CA LEU A 94 8.30 19.96 -1.30
C LEU A 94 8.96 21.01 -2.20
N LYS A 95 10.30 20.94 -2.26
CA LYS A 95 11.15 21.63 -3.23
C LYS A 95 12.17 20.65 -3.77
N GLY A 96 12.21 20.44 -5.08
CA GLY A 96 13.10 19.47 -5.71
C GLY A 96 12.94 18.05 -5.16
N GLY A 97 11.71 17.69 -4.75
CA GLY A 97 11.40 16.39 -4.13
C GLY A 97 11.78 16.25 -2.65
N ARG A 98 12.40 17.26 -2.03
CA ARG A 98 12.70 17.26 -0.59
C ARG A 98 11.58 17.97 0.19
N ALA A 99 11.12 17.34 1.27
CA ALA A 99 10.15 17.94 2.18
C ALA A 99 10.71 19.21 2.84
N LEU A 100 9.92 20.28 2.83
CA LEU A 100 10.23 21.53 3.51
C LEU A 100 9.71 21.48 4.95
N ASP A 101 10.55 21.90 5.90
CA ASP A 101 10.08 22.16 7.26
C ASP A 101 9.34 23.50 7.31
N VAL A 102 8.03 23.43 7.43
CA VAL A 102 7.12 24.58 7.52
C VAL A 102 6.39 24.63 8.86
N ALA A 103 6.71 23.73 9.79
CA ALA A 103 6.08 23.70 11.10
C ALA A 103 6.39 25.00 11.86
N GLY A 104 5.34 25.66 12.38
CA GLY A 104 5.48 26.93 13.09
C GLY A 104 5.82 28.15 12.21
N LYS A 105 5.99 28.00 10.89
CA LYS A 105 6.26 29.11 9.94
C LYS A 105 5.00 29.80 9.42
N GLY A 106 3.88 29.58 10.08
CA GLY A 106 2.59 30.09 9.67
C GLY A 106 1.54 29.86 10.73
N ARG A 107 0.37 30.46 10.53
CA ARG A 107 -0.78 30.34 11.42
C ARG A 107 -1.82 29.45 10.76
N ALA A 108 -1.92 28.21 11.22
CA ALA A 108 -2.97 27.29 10.79
C ALA A 108 -4.28 27.57 11.53
N ARG A 109 -5.41 27.40 10.84
CA ARG A 109 -6.77 27.51 11.35
C ARG A 109 -7.66 26.49 10.65
N GLN A 110 -8.76 26.14 11.29
CA GLN A 110 -9.78 25.27 10.71
C GLN A 110 -11.17 25.68 11.18
N SER A 111 -12.20 25.21 10.50
CA SER A 111 -13.60 25.47 10.86
C SER A 111 -13.98 24.90 12.21
N SER A 112 -13.60 23.65 12.49
CA SER A 112 -13.91 22.96 13.74
C SER A 112 -12.98 21.76 13.96
N ALA A 113 -12.95 21.20 15.18
CA ALA A 113 -12.24 19.96 15.51
C ALA A 113 -13.22 18.89 16.00
N HIS A 114 -13.09 17.65 15.53
CA HIS A 114 -13.95 16.54 15.97
C HIS A 114 -13.86 16.37 17.49
N ARG A 115 -15.01 16.42 18.16
CA ARG A 115 -15.12 16.34 19.63
C ARG A 115 -14.24 17.34 20.39
N ASP A 116 -13.80 18.41 19.73
CA ASP A 116 -12.89 19.42 20.28
C ASP A 116 -11.58 18.82 20.83
N GLU A 117 -11.13 17.69 20.27
CA GLU A 117 -9.92 16.99 20.70
C GLU A 117 -8.65 17.64 20.13
N ALA A 118 -7.66 17.89 20.99
CA ALA A 118 -6.39 18.52 20.61
C ALA A 118 -5.61 17.77 19.51
N ARG A 119 -5.76 16.44 19.41
CA ARG A 119 -5.13 15.62 18.36
C ARG A 119 -5.64 15.93 16.94
N PHE A 120 -6.74 16.66 16.81
CA PHE A 120 -7.28 17.13 15.53
C PHE A 120 -7.17 18.65 15.38
N GLY A 121 -6.29 19.30 16.14
CA GLY A 121 -6.05 20.73 16.05
C GLY A 121 -5.44 21.18 14.71
N PRO A 122 -5.41 22.48 14.41
CA PRO A 122 -5.01 22.99 13.11
C PRO A 122 -3.54 22.73 12.76
N ASP A 123 -2.64 22.62 13.74
CA ASP A 123 -1.21 22.43 13.46
C ASP A 123 -0.83 20.98 13.12
N THR A 124 -1.75 20.02 13.31
CA THR A 124 -1.47 18.59 13.16
C THR A 124 -1.33 18.17 11.69
N LEU A 125 -1.99 18.87 10.76
CA LEU A 125 -2.02 18.50 9.36
C LEU A 125 -0.65 18.67 8.66
N LEU A 126 0.06 19.78 8.94
CA LEU A 126 1.43 20.00 8.45
C LEU A 126 2.45 19.09 9.12
N ALA A 127 2.17 18.64 10.34
CA ALA A 127 2.99 17.66 11.06
C ALA A 127 2.67 16.20 10.67
N SER A 128 1.77 15.97 9.70
CA SER A 128 1.30 14.63 9.28
C SER A 128 0.74 13.79 10.43
N LYS A 129 0.07 14.43 11.39
CA LYS A 129 -0.56 13.79 12.56
C LYS A 129 -2.08 13.60 12.39
N GLY A 130 -2.62 13.87 11.21
CA GLY A 130 -4.05 13.76 10.89
C GLY A 130 -4.89 14.91 11.43
N MET A 131 -6.03 15.18 10.77
CA MET A 131 -7.02 16.17 11.22
C MET A 131 -8.43 15.71 10.88
N HIS A 132 -9.41 16.08 11.70
CA HIS A 132 -10.80 15.69 11.52
C HIS A 132 -11.72 16.82 12.01
N THR A 133 -12.59 17.34 11.17
CA THR A 133 -13.58 18.38 11.56
C THR A 133 -14.84 17.77 12.18
N LYS A 134 -15.71 18.61 12.75
CA LYS A 134 -17.11 18.22 13.02
C LYS A 134 -17.87 18.08 11.70
N SER A 135 -19.02 17.40 11.76
CA SER A 135 -19.95 17.35 10.62
C SER A 135 -20.60 18.71 10.46
N GLU A 136 -20.27 19.42 9.39
CA GLU A 136 -20.67 20.82 9.21
C GLU A 136 -20.75 21.20 7.73
N MET A 137 -21.32 22.36 7.44
CA MET A 137 -21.35 22.88 6.07
C MET A 137 -19.96 23.44 5.71
N ARG A 138 -19.39 22.94 4.60
CA ARG A 138 -18.13 23.43 4.03
C ARG A 138 -16.96 23.44 5.03
N PRO A 139 -16.61 22.29 5.64
CA PRO A 139 -15.48 22.21 6.55
C PRO A 139 -14.18 22.56 5.82
N TRP A 140 -13.31 23.30 6.48
CA TRP A 140 -12.07 23.81 5.89
C TRP A 140 -10.91 23.81 6.88
N TRP A 141 -9.72 23.74 6.33
CA TRP A 141 -8.45 24.00 7.00
C TRP A 141 -7.63 24.95 6.14
N ALA A 142 -6.93 25.91 6.75
CA ALA A 142 -6.03 26.81 6.04
C ALA A 142 -4.82 27.18 6.90
N VAL A 143 -3.70 27.44 6.24
CA VAL A 143 -2.51 28.05 6.82
C VAL A 143 -2.13 29.27 6.02
N GLU A 144 -1.76 30.33 6.73
CA GLU A 144 -1.11 31.52 6.17
C GLU A 144 0.32 31.56 6.72
N PHE A 145 1.30 31.58 5.82
CA PHE A 145 2.71 31.60 6.17
C PHE A 145 3.16 33.03 6.46
N THR A 146 4.09 33.17 7.42
CA THR A 146 4.65 34.48 7.78
C THR A 146 5.55 35.05 6.68
N GLU A 147 6.19 34.16 5.91
CA GLU A 147 7.01 34.48 4.74
C GLU A 147 6.59 33.60 3.55
N PRO A 148 6.79 34.04 2.30
CA PRO A 148 6.54 33.20 1.13
C PRO A 148 7.32 31.89 1.18
N VAL A 149 6.63 30.76 0.99
CA VAL A 149 7.23 29.43 0.92
C VAL A 149 7.52 29.10 -0.55
N ASP A 150 8.79 28.96 -0.88
CA ASP A 150 9.25 28.51 -2.20
C ASP A 150 9.19 26.97 -2.30
N ALA A 151 7.97 26.46 -2.52
CA ALA A 151 7.69 25.05 -2.82
C ALA A 151 7.33 24.88 -4.30
N ASP A 152 7.70 23.76 -4.90
CA ASP A 152 7.31 23.38 -6.26
C ASP A 152 6.21 22.29 -6.30
N GLU A 153 5.92 21.67 -5.16
CA GLU A 153 4.90 20.64 -5.05
C GLU A 153 4.20 20.66 -3.67
N VAL A 154 2.89 20.41 -3.68
CA VAL A 154 2.09 20.10 -2.49
C VAL A 154 1.61 18.66 -2.61
N ARG A 155 1.85 17.86 -1.56
CA ARG A 155 1.27 16.53 -1.38
C ARG A 155 0.23 16.56 -0.29
N ILE A 156 -0.98 16.11 -0.62
CA ILE A 156 -2.06 15.92 0.35
C ILE A 156 -2.30 14.42 0.50
N PHE A 157 -2.20 13.94 1.73
CA PHE A 157 -2.40 12.55 2.10
C PHE A 157 -3.78 12.38 2.72
N ASN A 158 -4.59 11.54 2.09
CA ASN A 158 -5.90 11.14 2.59
C ASN A 158 -5.75 9.92 3.51
N LEU A 159 -6.87 9.49 4.09
CA LEU A 159 -6.94 8.26 4.89
C LEU A 159 -6.68 7.04 4.03
N ARG A 160 -6.33 5.93 4.67
CA ARG A 160 -5.99 4.67 4.00
C ARG A 160 -7.04 3.58 4.26
N ASP A 161 -8.23 3.98 4.70
CA ASP A 161 -9.35 3.10 5.01
C ASP A 161 -10.59 3.47 4.19
N THR A 162 -11.72 2.85 4.48
CA THR A 162 -13.01 3.10 3.82
C THR A 162 -13.46 4.58 3.86
N TRP A 163 -12.98 5.36 4.84
CA TRP A 163 -13.37 6.76 5.00
C TRP A 163 -12.64 7.71 4.07
N SER A 164 -11.60 7.25 3.38
CA SER A 164 -10.91 7.98 2.31
C SER A 164 -11.86 8.54 1.25
N ARG A 165 -13.02 7.90 1.03
CA ARG A 165 -14.08 8.38 0.13
C ARG A 165 -14.59 9.78 0.43
N ARG A 166 -14.49 10.25 1.68
CA ARG A 166 -15.02 11.55 2.13
C ARG A 166 -14.28 12.74 1.50
N ALA A 167 -13.03 12.54 1.07
CA ALA A 167 -12.22 13.59 0.45
C ALA A 167 -12.45 13.73 -1.06
N ARG A 168 -13.44 13.04 -1.65
CA ARG A 168 -13.69 13.11 -3.10
C ARG A 168 -13.98 14.52 -3.62
N PRO A 169 -14.85 15.34 -2.99
CA PRO A 169 -15.11 16.70 -3.45
C PRO A 169 -14.13 17.70 -2.78
N LEU A 170 -12.89 17.28 -2.52
CA LEU A 170 -11.86 18.15 -1.97
C LEU A 170 -11.54 19.27 -2.96
N ARG A 171 -11.49 20.48 -2.43
CA ARG A 171 -10.99 21.67 -3.12
C ARG A 171 -9.74 22.17 -2.43
N VAL A 172 -8.74 22.54 -3.23
CA VAL A 172 -7.45 23.03 -2.75
C VAL A 172 -7.18 24.39 -3.35
N PHE A 173 -6.79 25.34 -2.51
CA PHE A 173 -6.47 26.70 -2.89
C PHE A 173 -5.08 27.07 -2.39
N THR A 174 -4.36 27.85 -3.18
CA THR A 174 -3.10 28.48 -2.77
C THR A 174 -3.26 29.98 -2.76
N ARG A 175 -2.60 30.64 -1.81
CA ARG A 175 -2.54 32.10 -1.74
C ARG A 175 -1.21 32.59 -2.29
N ALA A 176 -1.23 33.56 -3.21
CA ALA A 176 -0.03 34.18 -3.76
C ALA A 176 0.43 35.37 -2.90
N ALA A 177 1.56 36.00 -3.26
CA ALA A 177 2.12 37.14 -2.53
C ALA A 177 1.23 38.40 -2.57
N ASP A 178 0.40 38.54 -3.61
CA ASP A 178 -0.63 39.58 -3.75
C ASP A 178 -1.82 39.39 -2.78
N GLY A 179 -1.86 38.26 -2.08
CA GLY A 179 -2.88 37.90 -1.12
C GLY A 179 -4.10 37.20 -1.70
N ASN A 180 -4.15 36.98 -3.02
CA ASN A 180 -5.27 36.34 -3.69
C ASN A 180 -5.22 34.82 -3.56
N TRP A 181 -6.38 34.22 -3.28
CA TRP A 181 -6.57 32.77 -3.26
C TRP A 181 -6.95 32.27 -4.65
N THR A 182 -6.24 31.26 -5.15
CA THR A 182 -6.53 30.61 -6.43
C THR A 182 -6.86 29.15 -6.23
N LEU A 183 -7.94 28.67 -6.86
CA LEU A 183 -8.30 27.26 -6.90
C LEU A 183 -7.24 26.49 -7.72
N ARG A 184 -6.67 25.44 -7.11
CA ARG A 184 -5.67 24.56 -7.72
C ARG A 184 -6.19 23.15 -8.01
N HIS A 185 -7.22 22.73 -7.29
CA HIS A 185 -7.84 21.42 -7.46
C HIS A 185 -9.31 21.49 -7.08
N ASP A 186 -10.16 20.84 -7.87
CA ASP A 186 -11.53 20.52 -7.53
C ASP A 186 -11.82 19.09 -8.00
N GLY A 187 -11.88 18.17 -7.04
CA GLY A 187 -12.12 16.74 -7.28
C GLY A 187 -13.50 16.41 -7.86
N SER A 188 -14.42 17.37 -7.89
CA SER A 188 -15.77 17.24 -8.45
C SER A 188 -15.98 17.97 -9.78
N SER A 189 -14.94 18.63 -10.30
CA SER A 189 -15.06 19.47 -11.49
C SER A 189 -15.24 18.67 -12.79
N ALA A 190 -15.82 19.33 -13.80
CA ALA A 190 -15.90 18.80 -15.16
C ALA A 190 -14.52 18.53 -15.76
N ASP A 191 -13.50 19.35 -15.42
CA ASP A 191 -12.13 19.08 -15.85
C ASP A 191 -11.60 17.77 -15.24
N ALA A 192 -11.81 17.53 -13.94
CA ALA A 192 -11.42 16.27 -13.31
C ALA A 192 -12.10 15.06 -13.97
N ALA A 193 -13.38 15.18 -14.34
CA ALA A 193 -14.11 14.15 -15.08
C ALA A 193 -13.50 13.90 -16.46
N LEU A 194 -13.21 14.96 -17.23
CA LEU A 194 -12.59 14.86 -18.54
C LEU A 194 -11.19 14.25 -18.48
N GLN A 195 -10.36 14.66 -17.52
CA GLN A 195 -9.02 14.07 -17.31
C GLN A 195 -9.11 12.58 -16.99
N SER A 196 -10.14 12.16 -16.26
CA SER A 196 -10.37 10.74 -15.96
C SER A 196 -10.78 9.96 -17.20
N LEU A 197 -11.70 10.50 -18.00
CA LEU A 197 -12.10 9.89 -19.28
C LEU A 197 -10.95 9.78 -20.26
N PHE A 198 -10.10 10.80 -20.39
CA PHE A 198 -8.91 10.71 -21.24
C PHE A 198 -7.95 9.62 -20.76
N ALA A 199 -7.78 9.45 -19.45
CA ALA A 199 -6.96 8.38 -18.90
C ALA A 199 -7.55 6.99 -19.17
N VAL A 200 -8.87 6.82 -19.07
CA VAL A 200 -9.57 5.58 -19.44
C VAL A 200 -9.39 5.28 -20.93
N LEU A 201 -9.59 6.27 -21.80
CA LEU A 201 -9.41 6.11 -23.25
C LEU A 201 -7.96 5.80 -23.65
N SER A 202 -6.97 6.23 -22.86
CA SER A 202 -5.56 5.85 -23.10
C SER A 202 -5.28 4.35 -22.91
N ILE A 203 -6.17 3.64 -22.21
CA ILE A 203 -6.08 2.18 -22.00
C ILE A 203 -6.88 1.45 -23.08
N CYS A 204 -8.17 1.77 -23.18
CA CYS A 204 -9.10 1.01 -24.01
C CYS A 204 -9.08 1.40 -25.48
N GLY A 205 -8.42 2.51 -25.83
CA GLY A 205 -8.43 3.08 -27.16
C GLY A 205 -9.66 3.95 -27.43
N PRO A 206 -9.82 4.47 -28.66
CA PRO A 206 -10.96 5.29 -29.02
C PRO A 206 -12.25 4.46 -28.97
N ILE A 207 -13.28 5.01 -28.33
CA ILE A 207 -14.63 4.46 -28.29
C ILE A 207 -15.59 5.49 -28.89
N GLU A 208 -16.57 5.01 -29.66
CA GLU A 208 -17.67 5.83 -30.14
C GLU A 208 -18.60 6.22 -28.98
N PHE A 209 -18.79 7.52 -28.79
CA PHE A 209 -19.80 8.07 -27.90
C PHE A 209 -21.12 8.19 -28.66
N ARG A 210 -22.23 7.82 -28.02
CA ARG A 210 -23.58 7.88 -28.61
C ARG A 210 -24.39 8.92 -27.86
N ALA A 211 -25.11 9.78 -28.56
CA ALA A 211 -25.79 10.94 -27.97
C ALA A 211 -26.85 10.56 -26.91
N ASP A 212 -27.54 9.44 -27.12
CA ASP A 212 -28.62 8.95 -26.27
C ASP A 212 -28.22 7.74 -25.39
N GLU A 213 -26.91 7.43 -25.30
CA GLU A 213 -26.43 6.31 -24.49
C GLU A 213 -26.40 6.69 -23.01
N PRO A 214 -27.10 5.95 -22.12
CA PRO A 214 -27.04 6.19 -20.69
C PRO A 214 -25.62 6.08 -20.14
N ALA A 215 -25.27 6.94 -19.18
CA ALA A 215 -23.96 6.95 -18.52
C ALA A 215 -23.53 5.57 -17.99
N ALA A 216 -24.47 4.79 -17.45
CA ALA A 216 -24.20 3.42 -16.98
C ALA A 216 -23.78 2.47 -18.11
N GLN A 217 -24.41 2.57 -19.29
CA GLN A 217 -24.09 1.73 -20.45
C GLN A 217 -22.73 2.12 -21.06
N LEU A 218 -22.48 3.42 -21.18
CA LEU A 218 -21.17 3.94 -21.60
C LEU A 218 -20.06 3.48 -20.65
N ARG A 219 -20.29 3.60 -19.33
CA ARG A 219 -19.36 3.11 -18.31
C ARG A 219 -19.08 1.62 -18.47
N GLN A 220 -20.11 0.80 -18.67
CA GLN A 220 -19.94 -0.65 -18.87
C GLN A 220 -19.09 -0.95 -20.10
N ARG A 221 -19.34 -0.27 -21.24
CA ARG A 221 -18.52 -0.40 -22.46
C ARG A 221 -17.07 -0.02 -22.22
N LEU A 222 -16.81 1.09 -21.53
CA LEU A 222 -15.48 1.55 -21.19
C LEU A 222 -14.75 0.56 -20.26
N LEU A 223 -15.43 0.04 -19.25
CA LEU A 223 -14.89 -0.97 -18.33
C LEU A 223 -14.51 -2.26 -19.08
N ALA A 224 -15.43 -2.80 -19.90
CA ALA A 224 -15.18 -3.99 -20.70
C ALA A 224 -13.99 -3.80 -21.66
N ALA A 225 -13.89 -2.63 -22.30
CA ALA A 225 -12.79 -2.33 -23.20
C ALA A 225 -11.45 -2.16 -22.46
N CYS A 226 -11.45 -1.57 -21.25
CA CYS A 226 -10.28 -1.51 -20.38
C CYS A 226 -9.85 -2.90 -19.91
N ALA A 227 -10.77 -3.73 -19.43
CA ALA A 227 -10.49 -5.09 -19.00
C ALA A 227 -9.89 -5.93 -20.14
N ALA A 228 -10.49 -5.88 -21.34
CA ALA A 228 -9.95 -6.53 -22.53
C ALA A 228 -8.55 -6.02 -22.90
N ALA A 229 -8.28 -4.72 -22.75
CA ALA A 229 -6.97 -4.15 -23.02
C ALA A 229 -5.90 -4.59 -22.02
N ILE A 230 -6.24 -4.64 -20.73
CA ILE A 230 -5.38 -5.17 -19.67
C ILE A 230 -5.03 -6.63 -19.95
N MET A 231 -6.03 -7.44 -20.31
CA MET A 231 -5.86 -8.87 -20.59
C MET A 231 -5.08 -9.18 -21.88
N ARG A 232 -4.85 -8.19 -22.76
CA ARG A 232 -3.96 -8.37 -23.92
C ARG A 232 -2.47 -8.39 -23.57
N GLY A 233 -2.07 -8.00 -22.35
CA GLY A 233 -0.68 -8.09 -21.90
C GLY A 233 0.29 -7.03 -22.46
N ALA A 234 -0.19 -6.07 -23.26
CA ALA A 234 0.68 -5.10 -23.95
C ALA A 234 0.81 -3.73 -23.25
N LEU A 235 0.08 -3.52 -22.14
CA LEU A 235 0.03 -2.24 -21.44
C LEU A 235 1.14 -2.12 -20.38
N PRO A 236 1.81 -0.96 -20.26
CA PRO A 236 2.75 -0.70 -19.17
C PRO A 236 2.00 -0.38 -17.88
N LEU A 237 1.37 -1.40 -17.25
CA LEU A 237 0.44 -1.24 -16.13
C LEU A 237 1.02 -0.40 -14.97
N LYS A 238 2.32 -0.53 -14.68
CA LYS A 238 3.01 0.23 -13.62
C LYS A 238 3.02 1.76 -13.85
N ASP A 239 3.00 2.20 -15.11
CA ASP A 239 3.19 3.59 -15.52
C ASP A 239 1.85 4.31 -15.82
N LEU A 240 0.73 3.57 -15.73
CA LEU A 240 -0.59 4.12 -16.00
C LEU A 240 -1.00 5.16 -14.94
N PRO A 241 -1.72 6.23 -15.32
CA PRO A 241 -2.17 7.29 -14.42
C PRO A 241 -3.37 6.85 -13.58
N TRP A 242 -3.16 5.86 -12.71
CA TRP A 242 -4.22 5.13 -12.01
C TRP A 242 -5.19 5.99 -11.20
N GLN A 243 -4.71 7.09 -10.61
CA GLN A 243 -5.57 8.06 -9.90
C GLN A 243 -6.65 8.67 -10.81
N ARG A 244 -6.41 8.72 -12.12
CA ARG A 244 -7.36 9.21 -13.14
C ARG A 244 -8.15 8.07 -13.80
N ILE A 245 -7.69 6.82 -13.70
CA ILE A 245 -8.38 5.66 -14.28
C ILE A 245 -9.44 5.13 -13.32
N LEU A 246 -9.08 4.96 -12.05
CA LEU A 246 -9.93 4.35 -11.02
C LEU A 246 -11.27 5.05 -10.74
N PRO A 247 -11.47 6.36 -11.03
CA PRO A 247 -12.79 6.96 -11.01
C PRO A 247 -13.89 6.18 -11.75
N ILE A 248 -13.54 5.39 -12.78
CA ILE A 248 -14.52 4.56 -13.50
C ILE A 248 -14.99 3.35 -12.68
N VAL A 249 -14.18 2.83 -11.75
CA VAL A 249 -14.55 1.69 -10.90
C VAL A 249 -15.42 2.21 -9.76
N ASP A 250 -16.52 1.51 -9.44
CA ASP A 250 -17.36 1.91 -8.31
C ASP A 250 -16.74 1.38 -7.02
N LEU A 251 -15.97 2.21 -6.31
CA LEU A 251 -15.27 1.82 -5.09
C LEU A 251 -16.14 1.99 -3.83
N TYR A 252 -17.35 2.56 -3.95
CA TYR A 252 -18.15 2.99 -2.78
C TYR A 252 -19.62 2.60 -2.80
N GLY A 253 -20.19 2.27 -3.96
CA GLY A 253 -21.58 1.82 -4.04
C GLY A 253 -21.78 0.48 -3.33
N ALA A 254 -23.04 0.17 -3.03
CA ALA A 254 -23.40 -1.02 -2.26
C ALA A 254 -23.24 -2.33 -3.05
N ALA A 255 -23.26 -2.26 -4.38
CA ALA A 255 -23.13 -3.44 -5.22
C ALA A 255 -21.69 -4.00 -5.16
N PRO A 256 -21.53 -5.34 -5.14
CA PRO A 256 -20.23 -5.97 -5.33
C PRO A 256 -19.64 -5.62 -6.70
N LEU A 257 -18.32 -5.70 -6.83
CA LEU A 257 -17.67 -5.42 -8.11
C LEU A 257 -17.97 -6.50 -9.15
N GLY A 258 -18.25 -6.05 -10.38
CA GLY A 258 -18.31 -6.90 -11.55
C GLY A 258 -16.92 -7.39 -12.00
N ASP A 259 -16.86 -8.31 -12.96
CA ASP A 259 -15.60 -8.88 -13.44
C ASP A 259 -14.69 -7.82 -14.11
N ASP A 260 -15.26 -6.93 -14.92
CA ASP A 260 -14.48 -5.87 -15.58
C ASP A 260 -13.93 -4.87 -14.57
N GLU A 261 -14.72 -4.52 -13.55
CA GLU A 261 -14.28 -3.66 -12.45
C GLU A 261 -13.17 -4.30 -11.63
N LEU A 262 -13.33 -5.58 -11.29
CA LEU A 262 -12.30 -6.37 -10.60
C LEU A 262 -11.03 -6.46 -11.43
N THR A 263 -11.12 -6.56 -12.75
CA THR A 263 -9.94 -6.60 -13.65
C THR A 263 -9.18 -5.28 -13.60
N VAL A 264 -9.89 -4.14 -13.68
CA VAL A 264 -9.25 -2.81 -13.58
C VAL A 264 -8.65 -2.58 -12.19
N LEU A 265 -9.35 -2.98 -11.13
CA LEU A 265 -8.85 -2.89 -9.76
C LEU A 265 -7.64 -3.83 -9.52
N ALA A 266 -7.69 -5.06 -10.01
CA ALA A 266 -6.60 -6.03 -9.92
C ALA A 266 -5.33 -5.51 -10.59
N ALA A 267 -5.43 -4.99 -11.82
CA ALA A 267 -4.31 -4.41 -12.55
C ALA A 267 -3.65 -3.25 -11.78
N ARG A 268 -4.45 -2.41 -11.10
CA ARG A 268 -3.93 -1.36 -10.22
C ARG A 268 -3.13 -1.93 -9.05
N LEU A 269 -3.68 -2.95 -8.40
CA LEU A 269 -3.16 -3.49 -7.14
C LEU A 269 -1.89 -4.32 -7.34
N MET A 270 -1.70 -4.95 -8.50
CA MET A 270 -0.49 -5.74 -8.79
C MET A 270 0.83 -4.95 -8.64
N TYR A 271 0.81 -3.64 -8.81
CA TYR A 271 2.01 -2.78 -8.78
C TYR A 271 2.10 -1.86 -7.57
N THR A 272 1.34 -2.16 -6.50
CA THR A 272 1.58 -1.55 -5.19
C THR A 272 2.81 -2.21 -4.57
N HIS A 273 3.98 -1.57 -4.71
CA HIS A 273 5.25 -2.02 -4.11
C HIS A 273 5.32 -1.88 -2.59
N VAL A 274 4.23 -1.45 -1.96
CA VAL A 274 4.14 -1.26 -0.51
C VAL A 274 3.17 -2.30 0.01
N LEU A 275 3.62 -3.08 0.98
CA LEU A 275 2.76 -3.85 1.88
C LEU A 275 1.77 -2.87 2.50
N ASP A 276 0.58 -2.76 1.91
CA ASP A 276 -0.50 -1.94 2.45
C ASP A 276 -1.78 -2.79 2.39
N PRO A 277 -2.44 -3.01 3.53
CA PRO A 277 -3.68 -3.76 3.57
C PRO A 277 -4.73 -3.12 2.65
N LEU A 278 -5.59 -3.95 2.08
CA LEU A 278 -6.74 -3.59 1.23
C LEU A 278 -7.83 -2.79 1.98
N MET A 279 -7.47 -2.06 3.04
CA MET A 279 -8.33 -1.30 3.95
C MET A 279 -9.23 -0.29 3.24
N ALA A 280 -8.72 0.37 2.21
CA ALA A 280 -9.51 1.29 1.39
C ALA A 280 -10.68 0.60 0.68
N PHE A 281 -10.60 -0.72 0.48
CA PHE A 281 -11.56 -1.53 -0.27
C PHE A 281 -12.39 -2.47 0.60
N THR A 282 -12.34 -2.33 1.93
CA THR A 282 -13.13 -3.18 2.85
C THR A 282 -14.63 -3.16 2.51
N ALA A 283 -15.15 -2.04 2.02
CA ALA A 283 -16.54 -1.92 1.58
C ALA A 283 -16.87 -2.71 0.30
N LYS A 284 -15.86 -3.05 -0.52
CA LYS A 284 -16.01 -3.82 -1.76
C LYS A 284 -15.54 -5.26 -1.64
N LEU A 285 -14.75 -5.55 -0.62
CA LEU A 285 -14.20 -6.86 -0.28
C LEU A 285 -14.81 -7.35 1.03
N GLN A 286 -16.14 -7.32 1.13
CA GLN A 286 -16.88 -7.67 2.34
C GLN A 286 -17.04 -9.18 2.52
N ASP A 287 -17.01 -9.96 1.45
CA ASP A 287 -17.18 -11.41 1.47
C ASP A 287 -15.95 -12.13 0.90
N ARG A 288 -15.82 -13.41 1.25
CA ARG A 288 -14.71 -14.25 0.80
C ARG A 288 -14.69 -14.44 -0.72
N ALA A 289 -15.85 -14.53 -1.37
CA ALA A 289 -15.94 -14.75 -2.80
C ALA A 289 -15.38 -13.57 -3.60
N GLN A 290 -15.63 -12.33 -3.20
CA GLN A 290 -15.08 -11.12 -3.81
C GLN A 290 -13.55 -11.07 -3.67
N VAL A 291 -13.01 -11.42 -2.50
CA VAL A 291 -11.55 -11.47 -2.29
C VAL A 291 -10.91 -12.53 -3.20
N LEU A 292 -11.50 -13.73 -3.27
CA LEU A 292 -11.00 -14.81 -4.14
C LEU A 292 -11.10 -14.44 -5.62
N ARG A 293 -12.20 -13.81 -6.06
CA ARG A 293 -12.35 -13.31 -7.44
C ARG A 293 -11.31 -12.23 -7.76
N LEU A 294 -11.03 -11.31 -6.83
CA LEU A 294 -9.96 -10.32 -7.01
C LEU A 294 -8.60 -11.01 -7.20
N GLN A 295 -8.24 -11.96 -6.33
CA GLN A 295 -7.01 -12.72 -6.45
C GLN A 295 -6.93 -13.49 -7.78
N ALA A 296 -8.02 -14.11 -8.21
CA ALA A 296 -8.09 -14.81 -9.50
C ALA A 296 -7.82 -13.85 -10.67
N ARG A 297 -8.47 -12.68 -10.70
CA ARG A 297 -8.22 -11.66 -11.73
C ARG A 297 -6.78 -11.17 -11.72
N MET A 298 -6.18 -10.96 -10.55
CA MET A 298 -4.76 -10.60 -10.46
C MET A 298 -3.87 -11.67 -11.11
N ASN A 299 -4.14 -12.95 -10.86
CA ASN A 299 -3.35 -14.05 -11.43
C ASN A 299 -3.57 -14.24 -12.93
N GLU A 300 -4.79 -14.04 -13.42
CA GLU A 300 -5.08 -14.03 -14.86
C GLU A 300 -4.32 -12.92 -15.59
N ILE A 301 -4.32 -11.70 -15.03
CA ILE A 301 -3.53 -10.58 -15.56
C ILE A 301 -2.04 -10.89 -15.46
N SER A 302 -1.60 -11.46 -14.34
CA SER A 302 -0.21 -11.85 -14.13
C SER A 302 0.30 -12.78 -15.23
N ALA A 303 -0.51 -13.78 -15.58
CA ALA A 303 -0.16 -14.77 -16.60
C ALA A 303 0.10 -14.14 -17.98
N VAL A 304 -0.63 -13.09 -18.36
CA VAL A 304 -0.46 -12.43 -19.67
C VAL A 304 0.61 -11.34 -19.67
N HIS A 305 0.94 -10.76 -18.50
CA HIS A 305 2.04 -9.79 -18.34
C HIS A 305 3.38 -10.45 -17.98
N GLY A 306 3.42 -11.78 -17.82
CA GLY A 306 4.64 -12.50 -17.45
C GLY A 306 5.07 -12.25 -16.00
N GLU A 307 4.11 -11.99 -15.13
CA GLU A 307 4.32 -11.68 -13.72
C GLU A 307 4.04 -12.96 -12.88
N GLY A 308 4.72 -13.10 -11.73
CA GLY A 308 4.55 -14.28 -10.86
C GLY A 308 3.17 -14.39 -10.22
N THR A 309 2.92 -15.43 -9.43
CA THR A 309 1.62 -15.61 -8.75
C THR A 309 1.42 -14.55 -7.67
N TYR A 310 0.26 -13.89 -7.68
CA TYR A 310 -0.20 -12.99 -6.62
C TYR A 310 -1.10 -13.72 -5.63
N VAL A 311 -0.97 -13.31 -4.37
CA VAL A 311 -1.75 -13.81 -3.24
C VAL A 311 -2.23 -12.62 -2.41
N LEU A 312 -3.46 -12.72 -1.91
CA LEU A 312 -4.04 -11.79 -0.96
C LEU A 312 -3.97 -12.43 0.43
N THR A 313 -3.16 -11.83 1.31
CA THR A 313 -2.98 -12.27 2.69
C THR A 313 -3.46 -11.19 3.65
N ARG A 314 -3.42 -11.45 4.96
CA ARG A 314 -3.67 -10.42 5.99
C ARG A 314 -2.71 -9.22 5.87
N HIS A 315 -1.59 -9.39 5.18
CA HIS A 315 -0.59 -8.35 4.92
C HIS A 315 -0.87 -7.54 3.65
N GLY A 316 -1.93 -7.87 2.91
CA GLY A 316 -2.33 -7.20 1.68
C GLY A 316 -1.98 -8.00 0.42
N VAL A 317 -1.61 -7.29 -0.63
CA VAL A 317 -1.27 -7.87 -1.94
C VAL A 317 0.21 -8.22 -1.98
N GLN A 318 0.54 -9.48 -2.25
CA GLN A 318 1.93 -9.92 -2.40
C GLN A 318 2.11 -10.86 -3.59
N ARG A 319 3.35 -10.98 -4.06
CA ARG A 319 3.73 -12.09 -4.95
C ARG A 319 4.14 -13.28 -4.08
N SER A 320 3.61 -14.47 -4.39
CA SER A 320 4.04 -15.71 -3.76
C SER A 320 5.51 -15.94 -4.10
N LYS A 321 6.39 -15.76 -3.11
CA LYS A 321 7.81 -16.09 -3.22
C LYS A 321 8.09 -17.50 -2.70
N LEU A 322 7.31 -17.94 -1.72
CA LEU A 322 7.52 -19.17 -0.97
C LEU A 322 7.57 -20.42 -1.86
N LEU A 323 6.61 -20.55 -2.79
CA LEU A 323 6.59 -21.68 -3.73
C LEU A 323 7.64 -21.54 -4.84
N SER A 324 7.94 -20.32 -5.27
CA SER A 324 8.94 -20.10 -6.33
C SER A 324 10.38 -20.29 -5.86
N ARG A 325 10.66 -20.15 -4.56
CA ARG A 325 12.00 -20.18 -3.96
C ARG A 325 12.09 -21.15 -2.78
N THR A 326 11.31 -22.23 -2.83
CA THR A 326 11.12 -23.18 -1.72
C THR A 326 12.42 -23.66 -1.10
N ARG A 327 13.39 -24.14 -1.90
CA ARG A 327 14.68 -24.63 -1.38
C ARG A 327 15.46 -23.53 -0.68
N GLU A 328 15.44 -22.30 -1.21
CA GLU A 328 16.13 -21.17 -0.61
C GLU A 328 15.53 -20.77 0.74
N HIS A 329 14.21 -20.84 0.89
CA HIS A 329 13.53 -20.62 2.17
C HIS A 329 13.91 -21.68 3.21
N VAL A 330 13.90 -22.96 2.82
CA VAL A 330 14.29 -24.05 3.70
C VAL A 330 15.76 -23.96 4.11
N ASP A 331 16.66 -23.65 3.17
CA ASP A 331 18.08 -23.50 3.46
C ASP A 331 18.34 -22.29 4.38
N ALA A 332 17.64 -21.17 4.16
CA ALA A 332 17.74 -20.02 5.05
C ALA A 332 17.28 -20.34 6.48
N MET A 333 16.16 -21.06 6.64
CA MET A 333 15.69 -21.52 7.95
C MET A 333 16.69 -22.47 8.62
N ALA A 334 17.28 -23.41 7.86
CA ALA A 334 18.28 -24.33 8.37
C ALA A 334 19.54 -23.59 8.86
N GLU A 335 20.04 -22.62 8.10
CA GLU A 335 21.21 -21.82 8.52
C GLU A 335 20.91 -20.94 9.74
N VAL A 336 19.73 -20.33 9.81
CA VAL A 336 19.29 -19.60 11.01
C VAL A 336 19.21 -20.54 12.20
N ALA A 337 18.66 -21.75 12.03
CA ALA A 337 18.64 -22.77 13.08
C ALA A 337 20.05 -23.12 13.56
N GLU A 338 20.98 -23.40 12.65
CA GLU A 338 22.35 -23.76 13.02
C GLU A 338 23.05 -22.63 13.80
N VAL A 339 22.90 -21.37 13.39
CA VAL A 339 23.48 -20.23 14.10
C VAL A 339 22.93 -20.15 15.54
N LEU A 340 21.62 -20.30 15.71
CA LEU A 340 20.99 -20.26 17.03
C LEU A 340 21.39 -21.49 17.87
N GLN A 341 21.50 -22.67 17.28
CA GLN A 341 21.93 -23.90 17.96
C GLN A 341 23.37 -23.82 18.47
N ARG A 342 24.28 -23.20 17.71
CA ARG A 342 25.68 -22.98 18.15
C ARG A 342 25.78 -22.13 19.41
N GLU A 343 24.81 -21.24 19.64
CA GLU A 343 24.67 -20.45 20.87
C GLU A 343 23.90 -21.18 21.98
N GLY A 344 23.62 -22.48 21.81
CA GLY A 344 22.89 -23.32 22.76
C GLY A 344 21.41 -22.94 22.86
N ARG A 345 20.79 -22.54 21.75
CA ARG A 345 19.34 -22.31 21.62
C ARG A 345 18.67 -23.52 20.97
N GLU A 346 17.36 -23.61 21.15
CA GLU A 346 16.51 -24.65 20.56
C GLU A 346 15.57 -24.02 19.53
N PRO A 347 16.03 -23.74 18.30
CA PRO A 347 15.18 -23.23 17.23
C PRO A 347 14.33 -24.34 16.60
N MET A 348 13.13 -24.00 16.14
CA MET A 348 12.19 -24.90 15.46
C MET A 348 11.24 -24.13 14.54
N ILE A 349 10.71 -24.77 13.49
CA ILE A 349 9.67 -24.17 12.65
C ILE A 349 8.35 -24.07 13.44
N CYS A 350 7.55 -23.04 13.16
CA CYS A 350 6.26 -22.83 13.84
C CYS A 350 5.21 -22.24 12.89
N TYR A 351 4.04 -21.92 13.44
CA TYR A 351 2.92 -21.23 12.77
C TYR A 351 2.65 -21.70 11.32
N GLY A 352 2.67 -20.82 10.31
CA GLY A 352 2.30 -21.13 8.93
C GLY A 352 3.21 -22.20 8.32
N THR A 353 4.51 -22.09 8.59
CA THR A 353 5.53 -23.08 8.20
C THR A 353 5.22 -24.46 8.75
N LEU A 354 4.95 -24.57 10.06
CA LEU A 354 4.64 -25.84 10.71
C LEU A 354 3.28 -26.39 10.25
N LEU A 355 2.28 -25.52 10.09
CA LEU A 355 0.95 -25.88 9.62
C LEU A 355 1.02 -26.51 8.23
N GLY A 356 1.73 -25.87 7.30
CA GLY A 356 1.96 -26.43 5.97
C GLY A 356 2.68 -27.78 6.04
N ALA A 357 3.75 -27.87 6.82
CA ALA A 357 4.55 -29.09 6.92
C ALA A 357 3.73 -30.28 7.48
N VAL A 358 2.88 -30.05 8.48
CA VAL A 358 2.05 -31.09 9.11
C VAL A 358 0.79 -31.43 8.30
N ARG A 359 0.08 -30.41 7.79
CA ARG A 359 -1.21 -30.60 7.11
C ARG A 359 -1.05 -30.94 5.63
N ASP A 360 -0.19 -30.20 4.93
CA ASP A 360 -0.08 -30.24 3.46
C ASP A 360 1.18 -30.99 3.00
N GLY A 361 2.09 -31.34 3.91
CA GLY A 361 3.39 -31.94 3.57
C GLY A 361 4.33 -30.99 2.84
N GLY A 362 4.09 -29.68 2.94
CA GLY A 362 4.76 -28.65 2.14
C GLY A 362 4.53 -27.24 2.69
N PHE A 363 4.81 -26.22 1.89
CA PHE A 363 4.45 -24.85 2.24
C PHE A 363 2.99 -24.58 1.84
N ILE A 364 2.31 -23.74 2.61
CA ILE A 364 0.94 -23.32 2.29
C ILE A 364 0.98 -22.45 1.02
N ALA A 365 0.15 -22.78 0.03
CA ALA A 365 0.24 -22.17 -1.29
C ALA A 365 -0.03 -20.65 -1.32
N HIS A 366 -0.83 -20.17 -0.37
CA HIS A 366 -1.20 -18.76 -0.21
C HIS A 366 -0.44 -18.08 0.95
N ASP A 367 0.64 -18.67 1.42
CA ASP A 367 1.48 -18.10 2.47
C ASP A 367 2.67 -17.35 1.86
N ASP A 368 3.16 -16.34 2.55
CA ASP A 368 4.11 -15.36 2.01
C ASP A 368 5.41 -15.24 2.82
N ASP A 369 5.49 -15.82 4.01
CA ASP A 369 6.64 -15.83 4.89
C ASP A 369 7.03 -17.26 5.35
N VAL A 370 8.08 -17.34 6.17
CA VAL A 370 8.43 -18.56 6.91
C VAL A 370 8.72 -18.20 8.36
N ASP A 371 8.01 -18.86 9.26
CA ASP A 371 8.12 -18.68 10.70
C ASP A 371 9.02 -19.74 11.37
N MET A 372 9.83 -19.28 12.30
CA MET A 372 10.56 -20.10 13.27
C MET A 372 10.39 -19.54 14.68
N LEU A 373 10.51 -20.39 15.69
CA LEU A 373 10.66 -19.97 17.08
C LEU A 373 11.98 -20.45 17.65
N TYR A 374 12.45 -19.84 18.74
CA TYR A 374 13.61 -20.30 19.49
C TYR A 374 13.44 -20.13 20.99
N ARG A 375 14.07 -21.02 21.76
CA ARG A 375 14.04 -20.95 23.22
C ARG A 375 14.94 -19.86 23.79
N CYS A 376 14.34 -18.93 24.51
CA CYS A 376 15.01 -17.98 25.40
C CYS A 376 15.30 -18.60 26.78
N ARG A 377 16.34 -18.08 27.44
CA ARG A 377 16.72 -18.45 28.81
C ARG A 377 16.05 -17.55 29.85
N GLY A 378 15.75 -16.30 29.49
CA GLY A 378 15.03 -15.38 30.34
C GLY A 378 13.69 -15.94 30.81
N GLN A 379 13.29 -15.61 32.03
CA GLN A 379 12.04 -16.06 32.67
C GLN A 379 10.98 -14.95 32.73
N SER A 380 11.29 -13.77 32.21
CA SER A 380 10.37 -12.65 32.10
C SER A 380 10.49 -11.98 30.74
N ARG A 381 9.44 -11.25 30.33
CA ARG A 381 9.45 -10.50 29.06
C ARG A 381 10.64 -9.53 28.98
N ALA A 382 10.97 -8.85 30.07
CA ALA A 382 12.09 -7.90 30.10
C ALA A 382 13.44 -8.58 29.88
N GLU A 383 13.65 -9.74 30.51
CA GLU A 383 14.86 -10.55 30.29
C GLU A 383 14.93 -11.07 28.85
N VAL A 384 13.81 -11.54 28.29
CA VAL A 384 13.72 -11.98 26.90
C VAL A 384 14.06 -10.84 25.93
N GLU A 385 13.50 -9.64 26.14
CA GLU A 385 13.82 -8.45 25.33
C GLU A 385 15.31 -8.06 25.43
N GLN A 386 15.94 -8.23 26.59
CA GLN A 386 17.38 -8.03 26.76
C GLN A 386 18.19 -9.09 26.00
N GLU A 387 17.78 -10.36 26.12
CA GLU A 387 18.44 -11.49 25.47
C GLU A 387 18.34 -11.43 23.94
N MET A 388 17.21 -10.96 23.41
CA MET A 388 17.01 -10.74 21.98
C MET A 388 18.07 -9.81 21.36
N LYS A 389 18.63 -8.87 22.13
CA LYS A 389 19.74 -8.02 21.65
C LYS A 389 21.00 -8.83 21.38
N ALA A 390 21.29 -9.83 22.22
CA ALA A 390 22.42 -10.73 22.01
C ALA A 390 22.16 -11.64 20.80
N VAL A 391 20.95 -12.19 20.66
CA VAL A 391 20.54 -13.01 19.50
C VAL A 391 20.64 -12.21 18.20
N THR A 392 20.17 -10.96 18.21
CA THR A 392 20.29 -10.02 17.08
C THR A 392 21.75 -9.85 16.68
N LYS A 393 22.64 -9.66 17.66
CA LYS A 393 24.07 -9.55 17.41
C LYS A 393 24.64 -10.83 16.81
N THR A 394 24.34 -12.01 17.37
CA THR A 394 24.80 -13.30 16.85
C THR A 394 24.40 -13.50 15.38
N LEU A 395 23.13 -13.28 15.05
CA LEU A 395 22.64 -13.41 13.68
C LEU A 395 23.29 -12.38 12.75
N THR A 396 23.50 -11.16 13.22
CA THR A 396 24.18 -10.11 12.44
C THR A 396 25.65 -10.46 12.18
N ASP A 397 26.37 -10.96 13.19
CA ASP A 397 27.75 -11.42 13.07
C ASP A 397 27.86 -12.61 12.09
N ALA A 398 26.81 -13.43 11.99
CA ALA A 398 26.70 -14.52 11.02
C ALA A 398 26.34 -14.05 9.58
N GLY A 399 26.19 -12.74 9.37
CA GLY A 399 25.97 -12.14 8.04
C GLY A 399 24.50 -11.87 7.68
N PHE A 400 23.56 -12.08 8.60
CA PHE A 400 22.16 -11.70 8.39
C PHE A 400 21.93 -10.22 8.67
N THR A 401 20.90 -9.63 8.07
CA THR A 401 20.38 -8.32 8.48
C THR A 401 19.16 -8.56 9.38
N VAL A 402 19.21 -8.10 10.62
CA VAL A 402 18.13 -8.33 11.59
C VAL A 402 17.42 -7.03 11.92
N ARG A 403 16.08 -7.06 11.86
CA ARG A 403 15.22 -5.95 12.26
C ARG A 403 14.16 -6.42 13.24
N GLN A 404 14.11 -5.80 14.42
CA GLN A 404 12.98 -5.97 15.33
C GLN A 404 11.84 -5.02 14.92
N VAL A 405 10.59 -5.47 15.08
CA VAL A 405 9.39 -4.64 14.83
C VAL A 405 8.61 -4.42 16.13
N PRO A 406 8.92 -3.36 16.90
CA PRO A 406 8.14 -3.01 18.09
C PRO A 406 6.66 -2.74 17.76
N PRO A 407 5.72 -3.09 18.66
CA PRO A 407 5.90 -3.59 20.03
C PRO A 407 6.04 -5.13 20.12
N TYR A 408 6.15 -5.82 19.00
CA TYR A 408 6.24 -7.27 18.94
C TYR A 408 7.66 -7.76 19.22
N LEU A 409 7.77 -9.04 19.61
CA LEU A 409 9.05 -9.66 19.95
C LEU A 409 9.66 -10.46 18.78
N ASN A 410 9.03 -10.52 17.61
CA ASN A 410 9.63 -11.20 16.47
C ASN A 410 10.81 -10.40 15.88
N LEU A 411 11.81 -11.15 15.41
CA LEU A 411 12.95 -10.66 14.67
C LEU A 411 12.75 -10.99 13.20
N HIS A 412 12.75 -9.96 12.35
CA HIS A 412 12.81 -10.14 10.90
C HIS A 412 14.26 -10.38 10.51
N VAL A 413 14.60 -11.61 10.16
CA VAL A 413 15.95 -12.03 9.79
C VAL A 413 16.02 -12.10 8.27
N PHE A 414 16.65 -11.11 7.65
CA PHE A 414 16.87 -11.06 6.20
C PHE A 414 18.21 -11.70 5.86
N ASP A 415 18.23 -12.58 4.86
CA ASP A 415 19.44 -13.17 4.30
C ASP A 415 19.89 -12.40 3.04
N PRO A 416 20.91 -11.54 3.13
CA PRO A 416 21.40 -10.77 1.98
C PRO A 416 21.95 -11.67 0.87
N ARG A 417 22.48 -12.85 1.23
CA ARG A 417 23.07 -13.80 0.27
C ARG A 417 22.01 -14.43 -0.64
N ARG A 418 20.75 -14.43 -0.21
CA ARG A 418 19.58 -14.93 -0.95
C ARG A 418 18.65 -13.78 -1.37
N GLY A 419 19.23 -12.64 -1.76
CA GLY A 419 18.45 -11.50 -2.26
C GLY A 419 17.50 -10.90 -1.23
N GLY A 420 17.87 -10.96 0.06
CA GLY A 420 17.07 -10.42 1.16
C GLY A 420 15.84 -11.26 1.51
N LEU A 421 15.93 -12.59 1.37
CA LEU A 421 14.89 -13.52 1.81
C LEU A 421 14.66 -13.37 3.32
N LEU A 422 13.40 -13.26 3.74
CA LEU A 422 13.00 -13.05 5.13
C LEU A 422 12.64 -14.38 5.82
N VAL A 423 13.17 -14.58 7.03
CA VAL A 423 12.73 -15.57 8.02
C VAL A 423 12.24 -14.81 9.26
N ASP A 424 11.00 -15.04 9.67
CA ASP A 424 10.46 -14.46 10.89
C ASP A 424 10.76 -15.35 12.09
N VAL A 425 11.49 -14.82 13.07
CA VAL A 425 12.04 -15.58 14.19
C VAL A 425 11.46 -15.08 15.51
N PHE A 426 10.73 -15.93 16.21
CA PHE A 426 9.97 -15.60 17.42
C PHE A 426 10.63 -16.15 18.68
N PRO A 427 10.75 -15.37 19.76
CA PRO A 427 11.20 -15.89 21.04
C PRO A 427 10.09 -16.70 21.72
N CYS A 428 10.50 -17.77 22.41
CA CYS A 428 9.68 -18.56 23.31
C CYS A 428 10.43 -18.74 24.63
N TRP A 429 9.80 -18.50 25.77
CA TRP A 429 10.41 -18.75 27.08
C TRP A 429 9.51 -19.61 27.96
N VAL A 430 10.09 -20.27 28.97
CA VAL A 430 9.36 -21.19 29.84
C VAL A 430 9.40 -20.70 31.28
N VAL A 431 8.22 -20.60 31.90
CA VAL A 431 8.04 -20.23 33.31
C VAL A 431 7.05 -21.23 33.90
N ASP A 432 7.40 -21.85 35.03
CA ASP A 432 6.52 -22.78 35.76
C ASP A 432 5.84 -23.85 34.89
N GLY A 433 6.62 -24.45 33.97
CA GLY A 433 6.13 -25.51 33.07
C GLY A 433 5.22 -25.00 31.94
N LYS A 434 5.09 -23.69 31.75
CA LYS A 434 4.34 -23.07 30.65
C LYS A 434 5.27 -22.37 29.68
N ALA A 435 5.11 -22.64 28.38
CA ALA A 435 5.78 -21.93 27.30
C ALA A 435 5.01 -20.67 26.93
N HIS A 436 5.66 -19.51 26.98
CA HIS A 436 5.14 -18.21 26.58
C HIS A 436 5.68 -17.83 25.21
N LEU A 437 4.78 -17.54 24.28
CA LEU A 437 5.09 -17.22 22.88
C LEU A 437 3.97 -16.39 22.25
N HIS A 438 4.24 -15.80 21.09
CA HIS A 438 3.23 -15.11 20.29
C HIS A 438 2.21 -16.12 19.73
N MET A 439 0.92 -15.89 19.99
CA MET A 439 -0.17 -16.70 19.44
C MET A 439 -1.11 -15.81 18.64
N GLU A 440 -2.41 -15.89 18.88
CA GLU A 440 -3.42 -15.18 18.11
C GLU A 440 -3.22 -13.66 18.20
N ARG A 441 -3.33 -12.98 17.05
CA ARG A 441 -3.19 -11.52 16.93
C ARG A 441 -1.89 -10.98 17.53
N MET A 442 -0.81 -11.76 17.44
CA MET A 442 0.49 -11.41 18.03
C MET A 442 0.45 -11.19 19.56
N THR A 443 -0.54 -11.77 20.25
CA THR A 443 -0.62 -11.71 21.71
C THR A 443 0.29 -12.77 22.32
N VAL A 444 1.09 -12.40 23.31
CA VAL A 444 1.85 -13.38 24.08
C VAL A 444 0.92 -14.08 25.07
N ARG A 445 0.83 -15.40 25.00
CA ARG A 445 0.14 -16.22 26.00
C ARG A 445 0.90 -17.50 26.28
N ALA A 446 0.48 -18.19 27.34
CA ALA A 446 1.10 -19.42 27.79
C ALA A 446 0.36 -20.66 27.26
N ILE A 447 1.12 -21.70 26.90
CA ILE A 447 0.66 -23.08 26.66
C ILE A 447 1.50 -24.05 27.49
N ASP A 448 1.10 -25.32 27.59
CA ASP A 448 1.93 -26.32 28.27
C ASP A 448 3.29 -26.48 27.58
N ALA A 449 4.38 -26.44 28.35
CA ALA A 449 5.72 -26.46 27.79
C ALA A 449 6.07 -27.79 27.11
N ASP A 450 5.41 -28.89 27.49
CA ASP A 450 5.57 -30.22 26.89
C ASP A 450 4.98 -30.31 25.47
N ILE A 451 4.13 -29.36 25.07
CA ILE A 451 3.66 -29.22 23.69
C ILE A 451 4.81 -28.71 22.80
N VAL A 452 5.71 -27.91 23.36
CA VAL A 452 6.81 -27.26 22.63
C VAL A 452 8.13 -28.03 22.75
N TYR A 453 8.47 -28.49 23.95
CA TYR A 453 9.78 -29.09 24.26
C TYR A 453 9.64 -30.51 24.83
N PRO A 454 10.63 -31.40 24.60
CA PRO A 454 11.81 -31.21 23.75
C PRO A 454 11.46 -31.22 22.25
N PRO A 455 12.22 -30.52 21.39
CA PRO A 455 11.88 -30.44 19.97
C PRO A 455 11.80 -31.82 19.29
N ALA A 456 10.82 -31.98 18.40
CA ALA A 456 10.75 -33.11 17.47
C ALA A 456 11.35 -32.69 16.11
N SER A 457 11.13 -33.47 15.05
CA SER A 457 11.62 -33.14 13.71
C SER A 457 10.64 -33.57 12.61
N ILE A 458 10.71 -32.90 11.47
CA ILE A 458 9.93 -33.22 10.28
C ILE A 458 10.79 -33.05 9.02
N GLU A 459 10.55 -33.88 8.00
CA GLU A 459 11.13 -33.69 6.68
C GLU A 459 10.33 -32.67 5.88
N LEU A 460 10.99 -31.63 5.39
CA LEU A 460 10.38 -30.61 4.54
C LEU A 460 11.31 -30.29 3.37
N TYR A 461 10.88 -30.63 2.16
CA TYR A 461 11.64 -30.43 0.91
C TYR A 461 13.09 -30.97 0.96
N GLY A 462 13.30 -32.12 1.61
CA GLY A 462 14.60 -32.80 1.68
C GLY A 462 15.57 -32.24 2.73
N ARG A 463 15.04 -31.52 3.73
CA ARG A 463 15.75 -31.13 4.94
C ARG A 463 14.95 -31.57 6.16
N THR A 464 15.66 -32.12 7.13
CA THR A 464 15.13 -32.36 8.47
C THR A 464 15.12 -31.04 9.25
N LEU A 465 13.94 -30.55 9.60
CA LEU A 465 13.78 -29.32 10.39
C LEU A 465 13.23 -29.65 11.79
N PRO A 466 13.74 -28.98 12.85
CA PRO A 466 13.19 -29.13 14.19
C PRO A 466 11.78 -28.55 14.28
N THR A 467 10.90 -29.20 15.04
CA THR A 467 9.50 -28.79 15.30
C THR A 467 9.23 -28.75 16.80
N PRO A 468 8.10 -28.17 17.24
CA PRO A 468 7.55 -28.44 18.57
C PRO A 468 7.44 -29.94 18.85
N ALA A 469 7.53 -30.32 20.12
CA ALA A 469 7.43 -31.70 20.60
C ALA A 469 6.15 -32.40 20.12
N ARG A 470 5.02 -31.66 20.14
CA ARG A 470 3.69 -32.15 19.77
C ARG A 470 3.08 -31.21 18.73
N PRO A 471 3.45 -31.34 17.43
CA PRO A 471 3.06 -30.40 16.40
C PRO A 471 1.54 -30.20 16.26
N ALA A 472 0.76 -31.27 16.31
CA ALA A 472 -0.70 -31.20 16.19
C ALA A 472 -1.34 -30.43 17.35
N ASP A 473 -0.86 -30.62 18.58
CA ASP A 473 -1.36 -29.91 19.76
C ASP A 473 -0.93 -28.43 19.76
N PHE A 474 0.27 -28.13 19.24
CA PHE A 474 0.71 -26.76 19.02
C PHE A 474 -0.19 -26.03 18.01
N LEU A 475 -0.53 -26.70 16.90
CA LEU A 475 -1.41 -26.15 15.87
C LEU A 475 -2.85 -26.01 16.38
N LEU A 476 -3.37 -26.98 17.13
CA LEU A 476 -4.66 -26.88 17.81
C LEU A 476 -4.68 -25.68 18.76
N ALA A 477 -3.62 -25.51 19.55
CA ALA A 477 -3.50 -24.36 20.43
C ALA A 477 -3.54 -23.05 19.63
N ARG A 478 -2.79 -22.92 18.53
CA ARG A 478 -2.63 -21.68 17.75
C ARG A 478 -3.81 -21.31 16.84
N TYR A 479 -4.47 -22.30 16.26
CA TYR A 479 -5.45 -22.13 15.19
C TYR A 479 -6.86 -22.61 15.58
N GLY A 480 -7.00 -23.31 16.72
CA GLY A 480 -8.27 -23.88 17.18
C GLY A 480 -8.66 -25.16 16.43
N GLU A 481 -9.84 -25.72 16.73
CA GLU A 481 -10.29 -27.02 16.22
C GLU A 481 -10.35 -27.12 14.68
N GLY A 482 -10.51 -25.99 13.99
CA GLY A 482 -10.58 -25.94 12.52
C GLY A 482 -9.24 -25.96 11.80
N TRP A 483 -8.10 -26.11 12.49
CA TRP A 483 -6.76 -25.97 11.90
C TRP A 483 -6.47 -26.96 10.76
N THR A 484 -7.13 -28.11 10.77
CA THR A 484 -7.01 -29.15 9.73
C THR A 484 -7.68 -28.77 8.42
N VAL A 485 -8.51 -27.71 8.40
CA VAL A 485 -9.15 -27.17 7.21
C VAL A 485 -8.42 -25.91 6.77
N SER A 486 -8.09 -25.84 5.48
CA SER A 486 -7.43 -24.67 4.90
C SER A 486 -8.29 -23.41 5.04
N ASN A 487 -7.70 -22.36 5.61
CA ASN A 487 -8.38 -21.07 5.80
C ASN A 487 -7.44 -19.91 5.47
N GLN A 488 -7.48 -19.45 4.21
CA GLN A 488 -6.72 -18.28 3.74
C GLN A 488 -7.07 -16.99 4.51
N PHE A 489 -8.26 -16.93 5.12
CA PHE A 489 -8.76 -15.76 5.84
C PHE A 489 -8.51 -15.81 7.34
N PHE A 490 -7.63 -16.71 7.80
CA PHE A 490 -7.23 -16.74 9.21
C PHE A 490 -6.61 -15.39 9.61
N GLU A 491 -7.17 -14.76 10.66
CA GLU A 491 -6.80 -13.41 11.11
C GLU A 491 -6.91 -12.33 10.01
N TRP A 492 -7.86 -12.48 9.08
CA TRP A 492 -8.13 -11.43 8.10
C TRP A 492 -8.40 -10.08 8.78
N PRO A 493 -7.93 -8.93 8.23
CA PRO A 493 -7.89 -7.69 9.00
C PRO A 493 -9.26 -7.04 9.26
N TRP A 494 -10.33 -7.57 8.66
CA TRP A 494 -11.72 -7.18 8.91
C TRP A 494 -12.64 -8.40 8.85
N ALA A 495 -13.87 -8.26 9.34
CA ALA A 495 -14.85 -9.34 9.26
C ALA A 495 -15.27 -9.55 7.80
N LEU A 496 -15.16 -10.79 7.32
CA LEU A 496 -15.71 -11.21 6.04
C LEU A 496 -17.03 -11.93 6.27
N SER A 497 -18.05 -11.62 5.48
CA SER A 497 -19.24 -12.45 5.35
C SER A 497 -18.94 -13.69 4.51
N ASP A 498 -19.73 -14.73 4.73
CA ASP A 498 -19.69 -15.97 3.94
C ASP A 498 -20.29 -15.78 2.54
#